data_AF-A0A1F8TTK0-F1
#
_entry.id   AF-A0A1F8TTK0-F1
#
_cell.length_a   1.000
_cell.length_b   1.000
_cell.length_c   1.000
_cell.angle_alpha   90.00
_cell.angle_beta   90.00
_cell.angle_gamma   90.00
#
_symmetry.space_group_name_H-M   'P 1'
#
loop_
_entity.id
_entity.type
_entity.pdbx_description
1 polymer ?
#
loop_
_entity_poly.entity_id
_entity_poly.type
_entity_poly.pdbx_seq_one_letter_code
_entity_poly.pdbx_strand_id
1 'polypeptide(L)'
;MAKCGCCGKDIGEIVFDKSYKMPDEIWNLSQTEKEERAQIDSDLCRLDDRYFIRGIAYLPVNETDKSYGWGIWAEVPEADFFEYEKNYEEDNSSKPEIFWFGR
;
A
#
# COMPACT_ATOMS: atom_id res chain seq x y z
N MET A 1 3.78 27.48 -0.72
CA MET A 1 4.53 26.76 -1.76
C MET A 1 5.87 26.37 -1.20
N ALA A 2 6.26 25.10 -1.34
CA ALA A 2 7.54 24.61 -0.82
C ALA A 2 8.70 25.15 -1.68
N LYS A 3 9.76 25.65 -1.03
CA LYS A 3 10.95 26.20 -1.70
C LYS A 3 12.16 25.34 -1.40
N CYS A 4 13.04 25.19 -2.39
CA CYS A 4 14.28 24.46 -2.22
C CYS A 4 15.20 25.21 -1.24
N GLY A 5 15.59 24.58 -0.14
CA GLY A 5 16.53 25.17 0.83
C GLY A 5 17.92 25.45 0.26
N CYS A 6 18.30 24.80 -0.83
CA CYS A 6 19.59 25.00 -1.50
C CYS A 6 19.59 26.19 -2.48
N CYS A 7 18.54 26.36 -3.29
CA CYS A 7 18.54 27.34 -4.38
C CYS A 7 17.35 28.32 -4.40
N GLY A 8 16.42 28.20 -3.46
CA GLY A 8 15.26 29.09 -3.32
C GLY A 8 14.19 28.95 -4.40
N LYS A 9 14.37 28.07 -5.40
CA LYS A 9 13.38 27.80 -6.45
C LYS A 9 12.14 27.12 -5.86
N ASP A 10 10.98 27.42 -6.43
CA ASP A 10 9.73 26.74 -6.09
C ASP A 10 9.81 25.27 -6.51
N ILE A 11 9.47 24.38 -5.58
CA ILE A 11 9.43 22.92 -5.80
C ILE A 11 8.09 22.51 -6.46
N GLY A 12 7.14 23.45 -6.56
CA GLY A 12 5.80 23.19 -7.05
C GLY A 12 4.91 22.58 -5.96
N GLU A 13 3.81 21.95 -6.40
CA GLU A 13 2.92 21.19 -5.53
C GLU A 13 3.53 19.82 -5.24
N ILE A 14 3.70 19.51 -3.96
CA ILE A 14 4.19 18.21 -3.52
C ILE A 14 2.95 17.35 -3.24
N VAL A 15 2.81 16.25 -3.98
CA VAL A 15 1.79 15.24 -3.71
C VAL A 15 2.20 14.49 -2.46
N PHE A 16 1.36 14.52 -1.42
CA PHE A 16 1.62 13.89 -0.13
C PHE A 16 1.10 12.45 -0.05
N ASP A 17 0.60 11.92 -1.16
CA ASP A 17 0.24 10.52 -1.32
C ASP A 17 0.95 9.91 -2.53
N LYS A 18 1.60 8.75 -2.34
CA LYS A 18 2.07 7.94 -3.46
C LYS A 18 1.74 6.49 -3.22
N SER A 19 1.31 5.82 -4.27
CA SER A 19 1.00 4.40 -4.27
C SER A 19 1.33 3.77 -5.62
N TYR A 20 1.45 2.44 -5.60
CA TYR A 20 1.59 1.61 -6.79
C TYR A 20 0.33 0.79 -7.01
N LYS A 21 0.02 0.50 -8.27
CA LYS A 21 -1.22 -0.20 -8.65
C LYS A 21 -1.25 -1.68 -8.25
N MET A 22 -0.08 -2.28 -8.01
CA MET A 22 0.08 -3.69 -7.68
C MET A 22 1.43 -3.89 -6.97
N PRO A 23 1.63 -5.03 -6.28
CA PRO A 23 2.94 -5.43 -5.74
C PRO A 23 4.01 -5.54 -6.83
N ASP A 24 5.28 -5.37 -6.44
CA ASP A 24 6.42 -5.44 -7.37
C ASP A 24 6.51 -6.80 -8.07
N GLU A 25 6.16 -7.88 -7.37
CA GLU A 25 6.17 -9.25 -7.89
C GLU A 25 5.19 -9.44 -9.02
N ILE A 26 4.02 -8.80 -8.95
CA ILE A 26 3.04 -8.80 -10.03
C ILE A 26 3.49 -7.80 -11.11
N TRP A 27 3.98 -6.62 -10.73
CA TRP A 27 4.43 -5.59 -11.67
C TRP A 27 5.47 -6.12 -12.66
N ASN A 28 6.40 -6.94 -12.17
CA ASN A 28 7.52 -7.49 -12.94
C ASN A 28 7.13 -8.61 -13.93
N LEU A 29 5.91 -9.13 -13.87
CA LEU A 29 5.42 -10.14 -14.82
C LEU A 29 5.09 -9.53 -16.19
N SER A 30 5.18 -10.36 -17.24
CA SER A 30 4.62 -10.02 -18.54
C SER A 30 3.10 -9.91 -18.47
N GLN A 31 2.48 -9.29 -19.48
CA GLN A 31 1.02 -9.14 -19.51
C GLN A 31 0.30 -10.48 -19.52
N THR A 32 0.79 -11.46 -20.29
CA THR A 32 0.24 -12.82 -20.32
C THR A 32 0.35 -13.51 -18.98
N GLU A 33 1.51 -13.42 -18.30
CA GLU A 33 1.66 -14.01 -16.97
C GLU A 33 0.75 -13.35 -15.93
N LYS A 34 0.52 -12.04 -16.02
CA LYS A 34 -0.44 -11.34 -15.15
C LYS A 34 -1.85 -11.89 -15.35
N GLU A 35 -2.28 -12.06 -16.60
CA GLU A 35 -3.62 -12.56 -16.93
C GLU A 35 -3.83 -14.03 -16.52
N GLU A 36 -2.78 -14.84 -16.58
CA GLU A 36 -2.85 -16.27 -16.26
C GLU A 36 -2.67 -16.58 -14.76
N ARG A 37 -1.87 -15.79 -14.05
CA ARG A 37 -1.39 -16.14 -12.69
C ARG A 37 -1.82 -15.17 -11.61
N ALA A 38 -2.22 -13.95 -11.98
CA ALA A 38 -2.54 -12.91 -11.02
C ALA A 38 -4.02 -12.51 -11.06
N GLN A 39 -4.55 -12.20 -9.88
CA GLN A 39 -5.80 -11.47 -9.71
C GLN A 39 -5.45 -10.13 -9.08
N ILE A 40 -5.85 -9.04 -9.73
CA ILE A 40 -5.44 -7.68 -9.37
C ILE A 40 -6.69 -6.83 -9.16
N ASP A 41 -6.86 -6.32 -7.95
CA ASP A 41 -7.89 -5.35 -7.55
C ASP A 41 -7.21 -4.07 -7.00
N SER A 42 -7.98 -3.08 -6.56
CA SER A 42 -7.48 -1.81 -6.02
C SER A 42 -6.64 -1.98 -4.77
N ASP A 43 -7.08 -2.89 -3.89
CA ASP A 43 -6.53 -3.09 -2.55
C ASP A 43 -6.20 -4.54 -2.21
N LEU A 44 -6.53 -5.47 -3.12
CA LEU A 44 -6.28 -6.90 -2.98
C LEU A 44 -5.61 -7.43 -4.24
N CYS A 45 -4.56 -8.23 -4.05
CA CYS A 45 -3.90 -8.93 -5.15
C CYS A 45 -3.60 -10.36 -4.74
N ARG A 46 -3.68 -11.28 -5.69
CA ARG A 46 -3.25 -12.68 -5.55
C ARG A 46 -2.31 -13.02 -6.70
N LEU A 47 -1.23 -13.73 -6.40
CA LEU A 47 -0.32 -14.31 -7.39
C LEU A 47 -0.09 -15.78 -7.04
N ASP A 48 -0.67 -16.69 -7.83
CA ASP A 48 -0.69 -18.12 -7.53
C ASP A 48 -1.24 -18.39 -6.10
N ASP A 49 -0.40 -18.84 -5.16
CA ASP A 49 -0.75 -19.10 -3.75
C ASP A 49 -0.29 -17.99 -2.78
N ARG A 50 0.13 -16.84 -3.31
CA ARG A 50 0.58 -15.67 -2.55
C ARG A 50 -0.50 -14.60 -2.53
N TYR A 51 -0.68 -13.96 -1.38
CA TYR A 51 -1.77 -13.03 -1.12
C TYR A 51 -1.22 -11.70 -0.66
N PHE A 52 -1.72 -10.60 -1.22
CA PHE A 52 -1.21 -9.26 -0.97
C PHE A 52 -2.36 -8.30 -0.67
N ILE A 53 -2.20 -7.51 0.39
CA ILE A 53 -3.13 -6.45 0.75
C ILE A 53 -2.42 -5.10 0.61
N ARG A 54 -3.14 -4.11 0.09
CA ARG A 54 -2.68 -2.73 0.05
C ARG A 54 -2.96 -2.03 1.37
N GLY A 55 -1.95 -1.37 1.90
CA GLY A 55 -2.05 -0.50 3.06
C GLY A 55 -1.52 0.90 2.78
N ILE A 56 -1.75 1.82 3.72
CA ILE A 56 -1.15 3.16 3.71
C ILE A 56 -0.33 3.33 4.97
N ALA A 57 0.99 3.49 4.80
CA ALA A 57 1.88 3.90 5.88
C ALA A 57 1.89 5.43 5.95
N TYR A 58 1.41 6.00 7.05
CA TYR A 58 1.45 7.44 7.28
C TYR A 58 2.79 7.82 7.95
N LEU A 59 3.59 8.59 7.23
CA LEU A 59 4.87 9.10 7.72
C LEU A 59 4.75 10.57 8.15
N PRO A 60 5.21 10.95 9.35
CA PRO A 60 5.21 12.35 9.76
C PRO A 60 6.18 13.15 8.89
N VAL A 61 5.74 14.33 8.43
CA VAL A 61 6.60 15.25 7.70
C VAL A 61 7.13 16.30 8.66
N ASN A 62 8.44 16.25 8.92
CA ASN A 62 9.13 17.17 9.84
C ASN A 62 8.78 18.63 9.55
N GLU A 63 8.65 19.43 10.61
CA GLU A 63 8.36 20.86 10.55
C GLU A 63 7.02 21.23 9.91
N THR A 64 6.11 20.26 9.80
CA THR A 64 4.73 20.47 9.33
C THR A 64 3.75 19.63 10.13
N ASP A 65 2.48 20.05 10.18
CA ASP A 65 1.39 19.24 10.75
C ASP A 65 0.84 18.20 9.74
N LYS A 66 1.58 17.90 8.67
CA LYS A 66 1.15 17.01 7.59
C LYS A 66 1.74 15.61 7.76
N SER A 67 0.96 14.63 7.33
CA SER A 67 1.42 13.24 7.15
C SER A 67 1.53 12.93 5.66
N TYR A 68 2.57 12.18 5.29
CA TYR A 68 2.76 11.62 3.97
C TYR A 68 2.17 10.21 3.93
N GLY A 69 1.17 9.98 3.08
CA GLY A 69 0.56 8.68 2.87
C GLY A 69 1.36 7.86 1.85
N TRP A 70 2.05 6.82 2.31
CA TRP A 70 2.74 5.90 1.43
C TRP A 70 1.91 4.62 1.26
N GLY A 71 1.30 4.47 0.09
CA GLY A 71 0.65 3.24 -0.32
C GLY A 71 1.68 2.12 -0.50
N ILE A 72 1.57 1.09 0.31
CA ILE A 72 2.44 -0.08 0.33
C ILE A 72 1.63 -1.34 0.05
N TRP A 73 2.29 -2.37 -0.47
CA TRP A 73 1.74 -3.71 -0.58
C TRP A 73 2.45 -4.62 0.41
N ALA A 74 1.68 -5.40 1.16
CA ALA A 74 2.20 -6.39 2.10
C ALA A 74 1.72 -7.78 1.68
N GLU A 75 2.64 -8.72 1.59
CA GLU A 75 2.30 -10.14 1.50
C GLU A 75 1.80 -10.63 2.86
N VAL A 76 0.69 -11.36 2.85
CA VAL A 76 0.01 -11.87 4.05
C VAL A 76 -0.30 -13.35 3.91
N PRO A 77 -0.47 -14.08 5.03
CA PRO A 77 -1.06 -15.42 5.02
C PRO A 77 -2.45 -15.42 4.35
N GLU A 78 -2.78 -16.52 3.68
CA GLU A 78 -4.09 -16.74 3.06
C GLU A 78 -5.27 -16.48 4.02
N ALA A 79 -5.15 -16.96 5.25
CA ALA A 79 -6.19 -16.81 6.26
C ALA A 79 -6.50 -15.34 6.55
N ASP A 80 -5.46 -14.51 6.66
CA ASP A 80 -5.58 -13.08 6.96
C ASP A 80 -6.17 -12.32 5.76
N PHE A 81 -5.83 -12.73 4.54
CA PHE A 81 -6.40 -12.17 3.31
C PHE A 81 -7.90 -12.39 3.23
N PHE A 82 -8.37 -13.63 3.43
CA PHE A 82 -9.80 -13.92 3.39
C PHE A 82 -10.55 -13.39 4.61
N GLU A 83 -9.90 -13.28 5.77
CA GLU A 83 -10.47 -12.56 6.91
C GLU A 83 -10.67 -11.08 6.58
N TYR A 84 -9.70 -10.43 5.95
CA TYR A 84 -9.82 -9.05 5.50
C TYR A 84 -10.96 -8.88 4.49
N GLU A 85 -11.00 -9.73 3.45
CA GLU A 85 -12.06 -9.71 2.42
C GLU A 85 -13.45 -9.85 3.05
N LYS A 86 -13.61 -10.80 3.99
CA LYS A 86 -14.89 -11.02 4.67
C LYS A 86 -15.34 -9.84 5.51
N ASN A 87 -14.41 -9.10 6.11
CA ASN A 87 -14.70 -7.95 6.96
C ASN A 87 -14.55 -6.62 6.22
N TYR A 88 -14.48 -6.61 4.89
CA TYR A 88 -14.15 -5.43 4.10
C TYR A 88 -15.12 -4.25 4.31
N GLU A 89 -16.40 -4.54 4.55
CA GLU A 89 -17.43 -3.55 4.83
C GLU A 89 -17.52 -3.15 6.33
N GLU A 90 -16.79 -3.84 7.21
CA GLU A 90 -16.79 -3.56 8.65
C GLU A 90 -15.75 -2.49 9.01
N ASP A 91 -16.10 -1.62 9.97
CA ASP A 91 -15.11 -0.76 10.60
C ASP A 91 -14.20 -1.58 11.52
N ASN A 92 -13.09 -2.04 10.94
CA ASN A 92 -12.06 -2.81 11.63
C ASN A 92 -10.99 -1.96 12.31
N SER A 93 -11.13 -0.63 12.35
CA SER A 93 -10.12 0.26 12.95
C SER A 93 -9.87 -0.02 14.44
N SER A 94 -10.81 -0.68 15.11
CA SER A 94 -10.72 -1.08 16.52
C SER A 94 -10.28 -2.53 16.74
N LYS A 95 -10.18 -3.36 15.68
CA LYS A 95 -9.65 -4.73 15.81
C LYS A 95 -8.13 -4.63 16.03
N PRO A 96 -7.56 -5.47 16.93
CA PRO A 96 -6.14 -5.43 17.20
C PRO A 96 -5.36 -5.64 15.90
N GLU A 97 -4.28 -4.87 15.71
CA GLU A 97 -3.51 -4.92 14.48
C GLU A 97 -3.05 -6.36 14.20
N ILE A 98 -3.49 -6.89 13.06
CA ILE A 98 -3.06 -8.17 12.50
C ILE A 98 -1.53 -8.22 12.25
N PHE A 99 -0.84 -7.09 12.38
CA PHE A 99 0.60 -6.92 12.18
C PHE A 99 1.34 -6.53 13.47
N TRP A 100 1.30 -7.36 14.51
CA TRP A 100 2.33 -7.32 15.56
C TRP A 100 3.26 -8.53 15.42
N PHE A 101 4.50 -8.25 15.01
CA PHE A 101 5.63 -9.19 14.91
C PHE A 101 5.67 -10.15 16.12
N GLY A 102 5.47 -11.44 15.89
CA GLY A 102 5.61 -12.44 16.96
C GLY A 102 4.97 -13.80 16.71
N ARG A 103 5.30 -14.47 15.59
CA ARG A 103 5.33 -15.93 15.57
C ARG A 103 6.34 -16.45 14.56
#